data_AF-A0A661XL20-F1
#
_entry.id   AF-A0A661XL20-F1
#
_cell.length_a   1.000
_cell.length_b   1.000
_cell.length_c   1.000
_cell.angle_alpha   90.00
_cell.angle_beta   90.00
_cell.angle_gamma   90.00
#
_symmetry.space_group_name_H-M   'P 1'
#
loop_
_entity.id
_entity.type
_entity.pdbx_description
1 polymer ?
#
loop_
_entity_poly.entity_id
_entity_poly.type
_entity_poly.pdbx_seq_one_letter_code
_entity_poly.pdbx_strand_id
1 'polypeptide(L)'
;MEKKRKVIQVYAIVVNVVAVITFIIAATSFISAIIDRSDPFYGGYSQVDLSSFQKYKMDVLKSTTKDGAYIPTDEAIQEMYDAAKADRINKVMHQSFRTMIVSGVIIGIAIILFGSHWWIARKYERMEIS
;
A
#
# COMPACT_ATOMS: atom_id res chain seq x y z
N MET A 1 -1.78 -45.94 6.79
CA MET A 1 -2.16 -44.60 7.29
C MET A 1 -1.03 -43.56 7.20
N GLU A 2 0.24 -43.95 7.19
CA GLU A 2 1.38 -43.02 7.05
C GLU A 2 1.40 -42.19 5.77
N LYS A 3 1.06 -42.76 4.60
CA LYS A 3 1.05 -42.02 3.33
C LYS A 3 0.09 -40.82 3.37
N LYS A 4 -1.11 -40.98 3.95
CA LYS A 4 -2.07 -39.87 4.13
C LYS A 4 -1.53 -38.80 5.09
N ARG A 5 -0.83 -39.21 6.16
CA ARG A 5 -0.18 -38.30 7.13
C ARG A 5 0.93 -37.46 6.47
N LYS A 6 1.78 -38.08 5.65
CA LYS A 6 2.85 -37.38 4.91
C LYS A 6 2.30 -36.35 3.92
N VAL A 7 1.22 -36.68 3.19
CA VAL A 7 0.59 -35.75 2.24
C VAL A 7 -0.01 -34.52 2.96
N ILE A 8 -0.69 -34.72 4.09
CA ILE A 8 -1.22 -33.63 4.91
C ILE A 8 -0.10 -32.73 5.45
N GLN A 9 1.01 -33.33 5.89
CA GLN A 9 2.15 -32.60 6.42
C GLN A 9 2.87 -31.75 5.35
N VAL A 10 3.03 -32.29 4.14
CA VAL A 10 3.59 -31.54 3.00
C VAL A 10 2.66 -30.40 2.59
N TYR A 11 1.35 -30.64 2.53
CA TYR A 11 0.37 -29.57 2.23
C TYR A 11 0.46 -28.44 3.25
N ALA A 12 0.53 -28.76 4.54
CA ALA A 12 0.65 -27.76 5.61
C ALA A 12 1.94 -26.92 5.50
N ILE A 13 3.07 -27.56 5.19
CA ILE A 13 4.36 -26.86 4.98
C ILE A 13 4.28 -25.92 3.78
N VAL A 14 3.74 -26.37 2.64
CA VAL A 14 3.61 -25.54 1.44
C VAL A 14 2.73 -24.32 1.71
N VAL A 15 1.57 -24.51 2.37
CA VAL A 15 0.68 -23.40 2.74
C VAL A 15 1.38 -22.42 3.69
N ASN A 16 2.20 -22.90 4.62
CA ASN A 16 2.95 -22.04 5.53
C ASN A 16 4.00 -21.19 4.78
N VAL A 17 4.75 -21.80 3.86
CA VAL A 17 5.73 -21.06 3.03
C VAL A 17 5.05 -19.94 2.22
N VAL A 18 3.91 -20.24 1.60
CA VAL A 18 3.12 -19.23 0.87
C VAL A 18 2.65 -18.12 1.81
N ALA A 19 2.19 -18.45 3.01
CA ALA A 19 1.77 -17.47 4.01
C ALA A 19 2.93 -16.55 4.44
N VAL A 20 4.13 -17.08 4.66
CA VAL A 20 5.31 -16.29 5.02
C VAL A 20 5.74 -15.35 3.89
N ILE A 21 5.81 -15.85 2.65
CA ILE A 21 6.16 -15.01 1.49
C ILE A 21 5.13 -13.89 1.33
N THR A 22 3.85 -14.22 1.44
CA THR A 22 2.75 -13.25 1.34
C THR A 22 2.82 -12.22 2.48
N PHE A 23 3.16 -12.64 3.70
CA PHE A 23 3.35 -11.75 4.83
C PHE A 23 4.47 -10.74 4.58
N ILE A 24 5.61 -11.19 4.05
CA ILE A 24 6.75 -10.29 3.76
C ILE A 24 6.34 -9.24 2.72
N ILE A 25 5.70 -9.66 1.62
CA ILE A 25 5.24 -8.75 0.57
C ILE A 25 4.20 -7.74 1.11
N ALA A 26 3.26 -8.21 1.92
CA ALA A 26 2.26 -7.37 2.56
C ALA A 26 2.88 -6.40 3.57
N ALA A 27 3.89 -6.83 4.33
CA ALA A 27 4.60 -5.97 5.28
C ALA A 27 5.33 -4.83 4.57
N THR A 28 6.02 -5.11 3.45
CA THR A 28 6.63 -4.06 2.63
C THR A 28 5.59 -3.09 2.10
N SER A 29 4.46 -3.60 1.58
CA SER A 29 3.35 -2.78 1.07
C SER A 29 2.71 -1.91 2.16
N PHE A 30 2.62 -2.45 3.38
CA PHE A 30 2.10 -1.73 4.55
C PHE A 30 3.04 -0.58 4.96
N ILE A 31 4.35 -0.82 4.97
CA ILE A 31 5.36 0.22 5.26
C ILE A 31 5.29 1.33 4.21
N SER A 32 5.21 0.99 2.92
CA SER A 32 5.04 1.98 1.85
C SER A 32 3.78 2.82 2.05
N ALA A 33 2.65 2.20 2.40
CA ALA A 33 1.39 2.93 2.66
C ALA A 33 1.47 3.86 3.88
N ILE A 34 2.25 3.51 4.90
CA ILE A 34 2.51 4.39 6.06
C ILE A 34 3.35 5.60 5.62
N ILE A 35 4.39 5.37 4.82
CA ILE A 35 5.27 6.45 4.32
C ILE A 35 4.45 7.41 3.44
N ASP A 36 3.67 6.88 2.50
CA ASP A 36 2.79 7.68 1.62
C ASP A 36 1.74 8.47 2.42
N ARG A 37 1.28 7.95 3.57
CA ARG A 37 0.39 8.67 4.47
C ARG A 37 1.10 9.77 5.25
N SER A 38 2.36 9.57 5.61
CA SER A 38 3.16 10.56 6.34
C SER A 38 3.63 11.72 5.46
N ASP A 39 3.84 11.47 4.15
CA ASP A 39 4.20 12.51 3.19
C ASP A 39 3.38 12.38 1.89
N PRO A 40 2.20 13.02 1.83
CA PRO A 40 1.32 12.94 0.66
C PRO A 40 1.88 13.65 -0.58
N PHE A 41 3.00 14.37 -0.47
CA PHE A 41 3.61 15.10 -1.58
C PHE A 41 4.85 14.39 -2.15
N TYR A 42 5.46 13.45 -1.42
CA TYR A 42 6.67 12.74 -1.86
C TYR A 42 6.38 11.55 -2.81
N GLY A 43 5.22 10.90 -2.66
CA GLY A 43 4.98 9.57 -3.25
C GLY A 43 4.49 9.54 -4.71
N GLY A 44 4.20 10.68 -5.34
CA GLY A 44 3.57 10.71 -6.65
C GLY A 44 4.39 11.48 -7.69
N TYR A 45 4.86 10.79 -8.74
CA TYR A 45 5.31 11.43 -9.97
C TYR A 45 4.10 12.22 -10.55
N SER A 46 4.02 13.50 -10.19
CA SER A 46 3.00 14.43 -10.66
C SER A 46 3.60 15.24 -11.79
N GLN A 47 2.92 15.30 -12.94
CA GLN A 47 3.32 16.20 -14.04
C GLN A 47 3.29 17.67 -13.65
N VAL A 48 2.60 18.01 -12.56
CA VAL A 48 2.50 19.37 -12.02
C VAL A 48 3.03 19.36 -10.59
N ASP A 49 4.08 20.15 -10.37
CA ASP A 49 4.76 20.26 -9.08
C ASP A 49 3.96 21.17 -8.15
N LEU A 50 3.26 20.56 -7.19
CA LEU A 50 2.45 21.24 -6.18
C LEU A 50 3.27 21.68 -4.95
N SER A 51 4.61 21.58 -5.00
CA SER A 51 5.47 22.02 -3.88
C SER A 51 5.42 23.53 -3.64
N SER A 52 5.08 24.33 -4.66
CA SER A 52 4.85 25.76 -4.49
C SER A 52 3.86 26.33 -5.51
N PHE A 53 3.10 27.34 -5.09
CA PHE A 53 2.16 28.05 -5.94
C PHE A 53 2.83 28.64 -7.20
N GLN A 54 4.07 29.14 -7.06
CA GLN A 54 4.80 29.73 -8.19
C GLN A 54 5.17 28.68 -9.25
N LYS A 55 5.54 27.47 -8.84
CA LYS A 55 5.80 26.38 -9.79
C LYS A 55 4.52 25.91 -10.45
N TYR A 56 3.45 25.75 -9.68
CA TYR A 56 2.12 25.42 -10.21
C TYR A 56 1.64 26.45 -11.24
N LYS A 57 1.70 27.75 -10.91
CA LYS A 57 1.38 28.85 -11.83
C LYS A 57 2.21 28.78 -13.10
N MET A 58 3.51 28.51 -12.99
CA MET A 58 4.41 28.40 -14.14
C MET A 58 4.06 27.19 -15.04
N ASP A 59 3.75 26.04 -14.46
CA ASP A 59 3.36 24.84 -15.22
C ASP A 59 1.99 25.01 -15.90
N VAL A 60 1.02 25.58 -15.18
CA VAL A 60 -0.30 25.91 -15.73
C VAL A 60 -0.16 26.90 -16.88
N LEU A 61 0.55 28.01 -16.68
CA LEU A 61 0.76 29.00 -17.74
C LEU A 61 1.51 28.40 -18.94
N LYS A 62 2.54 27.56 -18.73
CA LYS A 62 3.22 26.85 -19.83
C LYS A 62 2.29 25.92 -20.60
N SER A 63 1.37 25.24 -19.92
CA SER A 63 0.38 24.36 -20.55
C SER A 63 -0.69 25.15 -21.30
N THR A 64 -1.19 26.23 -20.72
CA THR A 64 -2.19 27.14 -21.31
C THR A 64 -1.66 27.89 -22.53
N THR A 65 -0.38 28.28 -22.52
CA THR A 65 0.25 29.00 -23.66
C THR A 65 0.32 28.12 -24.93
N LYS A 66 0.23 26.79 -24.80
CA LYS A 66 0.14 25.88 -25.96
C LYS A 66 -1.27 25.83 -26.58
N ASP A 67 -2.33 26.07 -25.81
CA ASP A 67 -3.73 25.93 -26.25
C ASP A 67 -4.49 27.27 -26.41
N GLY A 68 -3.85 28.41 -26.14
CA GLY A 68 -4.19 29.73 -26.68
C GLY A 68 -5.56 30.36 -26.33
N ALA A 69 -6.47 29.67 -25.64
CA ALA A 69 -7.88 30.10 -25.56
C ALA A 69 -8.31 30.77 -24.25
N TYR A 70 -7.55 30.65 -23.16
CA TYR A 70 -7.97 31.19 -21.86
C TYR A 70 -6.78 31.41 -20.94
N ILE A 71 -6.45 32.67 -20.61
CA ILE A 71 -5.45 32.99 -19.59
C ILE A 71 -6.20 33.14 -18.26
N PRO A 72 -6.08 32.19 -17.32
CA PRO A 72 -6.78 32.29 -16.04
C PRO A 72 -6.24 33.50 -15.26
N THR A 73 -7.12 34.22 -14.57
CA THR A 73 -6.72 35.29 -13.65
C THR A 73 -5.94 34.71 -12.48
N ASP A 74 -5.08 35.52 -11.84
CA ASP A 74 -4.26 35.05 -10.71
C ASP A 74 -5.09 34.44 -9.58
N GLU A 75 -6.29 34.98 -9.33
CA GLU A 75 -7.27 34.43 -8.37
C GLU A 75 -7.80 33.06 -8.81
N ALA A 76 -8.09 32.87 -10.10
CA ALA A 76 -8.52 31.58 -10.63
C ALA A 76 -7.40 30.53 -10.57
N ILE A 77 -6.13 30.93 -10.77
CA ILE A 77 -4.98 30.03 -10.62
C ILE A 77 -4.81 29.61 -9.15
N GLN A 78 -5.08 30.52 -8.21
CA GLN A 78 -5.01 30.23 -6.79
C GLN A 78 -6.12 29.27 -6.35
N GLU A 79 -7.35 29.47 -6.80
CA GLU A 79 -8.46 28.55 -6.54
C GLU A 79 -8.20 27.17 -7.15
N MET A 80 -7.68 27.12 -8.38
CA MET A 80 -7.26 25.88 -9.02
C MET A 80 -6.13 25.17 -8.24
N TYR A 81 -5.17 25.92 -7.70
CA TYR A 81 -4.08 25.36 -6.89
C TYR A 81 -4.60 24.75 -5.60
N ASP A 82 -5.47 25.45 -4.88
CA ASP A 82 -6.06 24.99 -3.63
C ASP A 82 -6.93 23.74 -3.86
N ALA A 83 -7.72 23.73 -4.94
CA ALA A 83 -8.48 22.56 -5.37
C ALA A 83 -7.57 21.37 -5.74
N ALA A 84 -6.51 21.59 -6.52
CA ALA A 84 -5.56 20.54 -6.91
C ALA A 84 -4.79 19.97 -5.71
N LYS A 85 -4.44 20.82 -4.73
CA LYS A 85 -3.81 20.41 -3.49
C LYS A 85 -4.76 19.55 -2.65
N ALA A 86 -6.00 19.98 -2.48
CA ALA A 86 -7.02 19.23 -1.75
C ALA A 86 -7.31 17.87 -2.40
N ASP A 87 -7.41 17.83 -3.73
CA ASP A 87 -7.68 16.60 -4.48
C ASP A 87 -6.49 15.62 -4.40
N ARG A 88 -5.25 16.12 -4.46
CA ARG A 88 -4.05 15.29 -4.23
C ARG A 88 -4.02 14.69 -2.84
N ILE A 89 -4.28 15.49 -1.81
CA ILE A 89 -4.31 15.01 -0.43
C ILE A 89 -5.39 13.91 -0.29
N ASN A 90 -6.59 14.15 -0.81
CA ASN A 90 -7.68 13.18 -0.74
C ASN A 90 -7.34 11.88 -1.49
N LYS A 91 -6.74 11.97 -2.67
CA LYS A 91 -6.35 10.81 -3.48
C LYS A 91 -5.29 9.97 -2.80
N VAL A 92 -4.24 10.60 -2.25
CA VAL A 92 -3.18 9.89 -1.52
C VAL A 92 -3.74 9.28 -0.25
N MET A 93 -4.56 10.02 0.51
CA MET A 93 -5.21 9.49 1.71
C MET A 93 -6.08 8.26 1.41
N HIS A 94 -6.88 8.29 0.35
CA HIS A 94 -7.72 7.15 -0.05
C HIS A 94 -6.89 5.94 -0.50
N GLN A 95 -5.85 6.18 -1.32
CA GLN A 95 -4.95 5.12 -1.79
C GLN A 95 -4.18 4.49 -0.63
N SER A 96 -3.62 5.30 0.27
CA SER A 96 -2.91 4.82 1.46
C SER A 96 -3.83 4.04 2.39
N PHE A 97 -5.07 4.51 2.61
CA PHE A 97 -6.04 3.80 3.45
C PHE A 97 -6.43 2.43 2.88
N ARG A 98 -6.70 2.35 1.57
CA ARG A 98 -6.99 1.09 0.88
C ARG A 98 -5.83 0.11 1.01
N THR A 99 -4.60 0.55 0.72
CA THR A 99 -3.42 -0.31 0.80
C THR A 99 -3.14 -0.76 2.23
N MET A 100 -3.34 0.11 3.22
CA MET A 100 -3.19 -0.21 4.64
C MET A 100 -4.20 -1.27 5.09
N ILE A 101 -5.48 -1.16 4.69
CA ILE A 101 -6.52 -2.16 5.00
C ILE A 101 -6.18 -3.51 4.36
N VAL A 102 -5.91 -3.53 3.05
CA VAL A 102 -5.65 -4.78 2.32
C VAL A 102 -4.41 -5.48 2.90
N SER A 103 -3.33 -4.74 3.10
CA SER A 103 -2.10 -5.29 3.68
C SER A 103 -2.31 -5.76 5.12
N GLY A 104 -3.09 -5.01 5.92
CA GLY A 104 -3.43 -5.39 7.29
C GLY A 104 -4.25 -6.68 7.39
N VAL A 105 -5.25 -6.86 6.52
CA VAL A 105 -6.04 -8.11 6.45
C VAL A 105 -5.15 -9.30 6.07
N ILE A 106 -4.28 -9.12 5.07
CA ILE A 106 -3.35 -10.17 4.64
C ILE A 106 -2.39 -10.55 5.77
N ILE A 107 -1.83 -9.56 6.47
CA ILE A 107 -0.99 -9.78 7.65
C ILE A 107 -1.75 -10.57 8.72
N GLY A 108 -3.00 -10.19 9.02
CA GLY A 108 -3.84 -10.90 9.98
C GLY A 108 -4.05 -12.37 9.63
N ILE A 109 -4.41 -12.65 8.37
CA ILE A 109 -4.57 -14.03 7.87
C ILE A 109 -3.27 -14.82 7.98
N ALA A 110 -2.14 -14.20 7.60
CA ALA A 110 -0.83 -14.85 7.68
C ALA A 110 -0.43 -15.18 9.13
N ILE A 111 -0.70 -14.28 10.10
CA ILE A 111 -0.48 -14.54 11.53
C ILE A 111 -1.32 -15.72 12.01
N ILE A 112 -2.60 -15.80 11.60
CA ILE A 112 -3.49 -16.91 11.98
C ILE A 112 -2.99 -18.24 11.42
N LEU A 113 -2.59 -18.28 10.14
CA LEU A 113 -2.04 -19.47 9.50
C LEU A 113 -0.73 -19.91 10.17
N PHE A 114 0.18 -18.98 10.41
CA PHE A 114 1.45 -19.25 11.08
C PHE A 114 1.25 -19.73 12.52
N GLY A 115 0.40 -19.05 13.28
CA GLY A 115 0.08 -19.42 14.66
C GLY A 115 -0.58 -20.80 14.76
N SER A 116 -1.53 -21.10 13.87
CA SER A 116 -2.18 -22.41 13.80
C SER A 116 -1.17 -23.52 13.52
N HIS A 117 -0.25 -23.30 12.57
CA HIS A 117 0.76 -24.29 12.22
C HIS A 117 1.82 -24.46 13.33
N TRP A 118 2.26 -23.37 13.94
CA TRP A 118 3.19 -23.41 15.07
C TRP A 118 2.59 -24.20 16.24
N TRP A 119 1.32 -23.99 16.54
CA TRP A 119 0.62 -24.71 17.60
C TRP A 119 0.50 -26.21 17.31
N ILE A 120 0.18 -26.56 16.06
CA ILE A 120 0.11 -27.95 15.60
C ILE A 120 1.49 -28.62 15.64
N ALA A 121 2.53 -27.96 15.14
CA ALA A 121 3.91 -28.48 15.16
C ALA A 121 4.38 -28.77 16.59
N ARG A 122 4.14 -27.83 17.51
CA ARG A 122 4.46 -27.97 18.94
C ARG A 122 3.62 -29.04 19.66
N LYS A 123 2.47 -29.42 19.10
CA LYS A 123 1.66 -30.54 19.61
C LYS A 123 2.22 -31.88 19.14
N TYR A 124 2.70 -31.97 17.90
CA TYR A 124 3.32 -33.18 17.37
C TYR A 124 4.65 -33.53 18.05
N GLU A 125 5.53 -32.55 18.30
CA GLU A 125 6.78 -32.80 19.04
C GLU A 125 6.54 -33.40 20.44
N ARG A 126 5.49 -32.94 21.13
CA ARG A 126 5.13 -33.48 22.46
C ARG A 126 4.60 -34.92 22.42
N MET A 127 4.10 -35.39 21.28
CA MET A 127 3.62 -36.76 21.11
C MET A 127 4.71 -37.73 20.64
N GLU A 128 5.83 -37.24 20.12
CA GLU A 128 7.00 -38.09 19.77
C GLU A 128 7.95 -38.30 20.95
N ILE A 129 7.86 -37.48 22.00
CA ILE A 129 8.71 -37.56 23.21
C ILE A 129 8.05 -38.35 24.35
N SER A 130 6.75 -38.69 24.24
CA SER A 130 5.99 -39.50 25.22
C SER A 130 5.69 -40.90 24.70
#